data_AF-A0A556N745-F1
#
_entry.id   AF-A0A556N745-F1
#
_cell.length_a   1.000
_cell.length_b   1.000
_cell.length_c   1.000
_cell.angle_alpha   90.00
_cell.angle_beta   90.00
_cell.angle_gamma   90.00
#
_symmetry.space_group_name_H-M   'P 1'
#
loop_
_entity.id
_entity.type
_entity.pdbx_description
1 polymer ?
#
loop_
_entity_poly.entity_id
_entity_poly.type
_entity_poly.pdbx_seq_one_letter_code
_entity_poly.pdbx_strand_id
1 'polypeptide(L)'
;MKYTKLNANWDVAPDASGTQTTVTGHTLELVFDLDPVFAHIDEGDRGTLEFVEVYAYKLWEITREDYLNGKFRFKKDRLPWGGFYELPVSGRKEDFPSDIVVVDESLKETGLTHYIFFLPGQVLECWASDYYFHFDYRVSAKLEELYPKGYFNHYLAIFSAHFNQMNTDNYKVYTNLYIQLEGKKEFEGLKEELKKIKANKDLDSYVKIANYRILNLTGKQLDEMIKVIETYDAKSKYA
;
A
#
# COMPACT_ATOMS: atom_id res chain seq x y z
N MET A 1 11.89 22.19 2.43
CA MET A 1 12.52 20.91 2.07
C MET A 1 11.59 20.25 1.06
N LYS A 2 12.11 19.58 0.02
CA LYS A 2 11.25 18.74 -0.83
C LYS A 2 11.02 17.42 -0.09
N TYR A 3 9.90 16.77 -0.27
CA TYR A 3 9.61 15.45 0.28
C TYR A 3 8.64 14.73 -0.65
N THR A 4 8.60 13.40 -0.56
CA THR A 4 7.60 12.57 -1.25
C THR A 4 6.76 11.88 -0.19
N LYS A 5 5.43 12.05 -0.22
CA LYS A 5 4.53 11.27 0.65
C LYS A 5 4.34 9.88 0.03
N LEU A 6 4.59 8.84 0.81
CA LEU A 6 4.63 7.45 0.35
C LEU A 6 3.33 6.69 0.64
N ASN A 7 2.63 7.03 1.74
CA ASN A 7 1.36 6.41 2.10
C ASN A 7 0.17 7.22 1.55
N ALA A 8 -0.39 6.78 0.42
CA ALA A 8 -1.50 7.48 -0.24
C ALA A 8 -2.87 6.89 0.13
N ASN A 9 -2.92 5.57 0.32
CA ASN A 9 -4.13 4.77 0.48
C ASN A 9 -4.14 3.98 1.79
N TRP A 10 -3.22 4.23 2.69
CA TRP A 10 -3.21 3.64 4.02
C TRP A 10 -2.59 4.65 4.99
N ASP A 11 -2.94 4.54 6.26
CA ASP A 11 -2.28 5.29 7.34
C ASP A 11 -2.42 4.51 8.64
N VAL A 12 -1.69 4.94 9.66
CA VAL A 12 -1.82 4.42 11.01
C VAL A 12 -3.10 4.94 11.67
N ALA A 13 -3.81 4.07 12.40
CA ALA A 13 -4.99 4.48 13.15
C ALA A 13 -4.64 5.59 14.16
N PRO A 14 -5.50 6.62 14.33
CA PRO A 14 -5.19 7.78 15.17
C PRO A 14 -5.01 7.45 16.65
N ASP A 15 -5.60 6.34 17.11
CA ASP A 15 -5.58 5.80 18.45
C ASP A 15 -4.78 4.49 18.56
N ALA A 16 -3.96 4.17 17.55
CA ALA A 16 -3.11 2.98 17.57
C ALA A 16 -2.23 2.97 18.83
N SER A 17 -2.36 1.91 19.62
CA SER A 17 -1.62 1.71 20.87
C SER A 17 -0.65 0.53 20.81
N GLY A 18 -0.64 -0.20 19.68
CA GLY A 18 0.09 -1.45 19.49
C GLY A 18 1.31 -1.37 18.58
N THR A 19 1.91 -0.19 18.39
CA THR A 19 3.08 -0.05 17.53
C THR A 19 4.28 -0.84 18.06
N GLN A 20 4.81 -1.76 17.27
CA GLN A 20 5.94 -2.60 17.63
C GLN A 20 7.07 -2.44 16.61
N THR A 21 8.29 -2.25 17.10
CA THR A 21 9.50 -2.26 16.26
C THR A 21 10.35 -3.49 16.57
N THR A 22 10.82 -4.17 15.52
CA THR A 22 11.69 -5.34 15.64
C THR A 22 12.84 -5.20 14.65
N VAL A 23 14.07 -5.49 15.09
CA VAL A 23 15.25 -5.53 14.22
C VAL A 23 15.68 -6.98 14.05
N THR A 24 15.79 -7.45 12.80
CA THR A 24 16.26 -8.80 12.47
C THR A 24 17.29 -8.71 11.34
N GLY A 25 18.54 -9.04 11.64
CA GLY A 25 19.64 -8.87 10.68
C GLY A 25 19.80 -7.40 10.28
N HIS A 26 19.68 -7.11 8.98
CA HIS A 26 19.78 -5.76 8.40
C HIS A 26 18.40 -5.12 8.15
N THR A 27 17.34 -5.70 8.71
CA THR A 27 15.96 -5.28 8.49
C THR A 27 15.37 -4.66 9.76
N LEU A 28 14.64 -3.55 9.60
CA LEU A 28 13.78 -2.96 10.63
C LEU A 28 12.33 -3.16 10.24
N GLU A 29 11.57 -3.82 11.10
CA GLU A 29 10.13 -4.02 10.95
C GLU A 29 9.37 -3.12 11.93
N LEU A 30 8.30 -2.48 11.43
CA LEU A 30 7.35 -1.71 12.21
C LEU A 30 5.94 -2.24 11.95
N VAL A 31 5.31 -2.80 12.98
CA VAL A 31 3.92 -3.26 12.95
C VAL A 31 3.03 -2.25 13.66
N PHE A 32 1.87 -1.91 13.07
CA PHE A 32 0.93 -0.93 13.61
C PHE A 32 -0.52 -1.23 13.16
N ASP A 33 -1.49 -0.71 13.91
CA ASP A 33 -2.90 -0.81 13.54
C ASP A 33 -3.23 0.21 12.43
N LEU A 34 -3.96 -0.22 11.41
CA LEU A 34 -4.30 0.59 10.25
C LEU A 34 -5.58 1.41 10.47
N ASP A 35 -5.63 2.60 9.86
CA ASP A 35 -6.79 3.49 9.94
C ASP A 35 -7.98 2.97 9.11
N PRO A 36 -9.13 2.64 9.71
CA PRO A 36 -10.31 2.17 8.98
C PRO A 36 -11.03 3.29 8.18
N VAL A 37 -10.52 4.53 8.19
CA VAL A 37 -11.00 5.59 7.28
C VAL A 37 -10.83 5.22 5.80
N PHE A 38 -9.88 4.34 5.49
CA PHE A 38 -9.69 3.80 4.16
C PHE A 38 -10.66 2.63 3.94
N ALA A 39 -11.48 2.70 2.90
CA ALA A 39 -12.57 1.74 2.64
C ALA A 39 -12.14 0.26 2.50
N HIS A 40 -10.84 0.00 2.37
CA HIS A 40 -10.28 -1.35 2.27
C HIS A 40 -9.61 -1.86 3.55
N ILE A 41 -9.70 -1.10 4.64
CA ILE A 41 -9.08 -1.41 5.92
C ILE A 41 -10.22 -1.61 6.93
N ASP A 42 -10.24 -2.77 7.57
CA ASP A 42 -11.17 -3.04 8.68
C ASP A 42 -10.56 -2.60 10.01
N GLU A 43 -11.43 -2.34 10.99
CA GLU A 43 -11.01 -2.13 12.37
C GLU A 43 -10.24 -3.36 12.88
N GLY A 44 -9.03 -3.12 13.39
CA GLY A 44 -8.13 -4.17 13.89
C GLY A 44 -7.20 -4.77 12.84
N ASP A 45 -7.29 -4.35 11.56
CA ASP A 45 -6.29 -4.71 10.57
C ASP A 45 -4.93 -4.10 10.93
N ARG A 46 -3.86 -4.86 10.67
CA ARG A 46 -2.49 -4.47 10.99
C ARG A 46 -1.63 -4.37 9.74
N GLY A 47 -0.92 -3.24 9.66
CA GLY A 47 0.10 -2.96 8.67
C GLY A 47 1.49 -3.29 9.21
N THR A 48 2.39 -3.60 8.30
CA THR A 48 3.81 -3.83 8.56
C THR A 48 4.61 -3.04 7.54
N LEU A 49 5.45 -2.12 8.02
CA LEU A 49 6.50 -1.51 7.23
C LEU A 49 7.80 -2.25 7.49
N GLU A 50 8.38 -2.80 6.44
CA GLU A 50 9.69 -3.44 6.45
C GLU A 50 10.69 -2.52 5.75
N PHE A 51 11.77 -2.16 6.42
CA PHE A 51 12.88 -1.40 5.85
C PHE A 51 14.07 -2.34 5.69
N VAL A 52 14.68 -2.36 4.50
CA VAL A 52 15.77 -3.29 4.16
C VAL A 52 17.12 -2.58 4.01
N GLU A 53 18.19 -3.28 4.40
CA GLU A 53 19.56 -2.73 4.46
C GLU A 53 19.57 -1.42 5.27
N VAL A 54 19.18 -1.53 6.54
CA VAL A 54 19.05 -0.39 7.45
C VAL A 54 20.41 -0.06 8.04
N TYR A 55 20.89 1.16 7.84
CA TYR A 55 22.06 1.68 8.55
C TYR A 55 21.70 1.96 10.01
N ALA A 56 20.70 2.81 10.21
CA ALA A 56 20.32 3.30 11.53
C ALA A 56 18.89 3.82 11.54
N TYR A 57 18.30 3.83 12.74
CA TYR A 57 16.99 4.41 12.98
C TYR A 57 16.92 5.15 14.31
N LYS A 58 15.86 5.94 14.46
CA LYS A 58 15.46 6.55 15.72
C LYS A 58 13.95 6.51 15.84
N LEU A 59 13.47 6.05 16.98
CA LEU A 59 12.09 6.20 17.40
C LEU A 59 12.02 7.34 18.44
N TRP A 60 11.34 8.42 18.08
CA TRP A 60 11.13 9.58 18.94
C TRP A 60 9.77 9.48 19.64
N GLU A 61 9.73 9.75 20.94
CA GLU A 61 8.46 10.00 21.65
C GLU A 61 8.10 11.49 21.48
N ILE A 62 7.43 11.79 20.36
CA ILE A 62 6.98 13.14 20.04
C ILE A 62 5.51 13.07 19.68
N THR A 63 4.69 13.88 20.35
CA THR A 63 3.28 14.03 20.02
C THR A 63 3.06 15.10 18.96
N ARG A 64 1.85 15.12 18.36
CA ARG A 64 1.41 16.22 17.49
C ARG A 64 1.52 17.58 18.17
N GLU A 65 1.21 17.63 19.46
CA GLU A 65 1.28 18.86 20.25
C GLU A 65 2.73 19.33 20.43
N ASP A 66 3.66 18.41 20.72
CA ASP A 66 5.09 18.71 20.79
C ASP A 66 5.63 19.26 19.47
N TYR A 67 5.22 18.64 18.36
CA TYR A 67 5.55 19.08 17.02
C TYR A 67 5.02 20.50 16.73
N LEU A 68 3.75 20.78 17.05
CA LEU A 68 3.16 22.10 16.86
C LEU A 68 3.83 23.17 17.72
N ASN A 69 4.32 22.80 18.90
CA ASN A 69 5.11 23.65 19.79
C ASN A 69 6.60 23.74 19.40
N GLY A 70 6.99 23.19 18.25
CA GLY A 70 8.35 23.33 17.71
C GLY A 70 9.41 22.47 18.39
N LYS A 71 9.02 21.42 19.12
CA LYS A 71 9.97 20.47 19.75
C LYS A 71 10.57 19.48 18.76
N PHE A 72 10.04 19.41 17.53
CA PHE A 72 10.60 18.60 16.46
C PHE A 72 11.47 19.42 15.51
N ARG A 73 12.48 18.77 14.91
CA ARG A 73 13.51 19.42 14.07
C ARG A 73 12.92 20.02 12.79
N PHE A 74 11.88 19.38 12.24
CA PHE A 74 11.15 19.89 11.08
C PHE A 74 9.90 20.65 11.49
N LYS A 75 9.67 21.78 10.83
CA LYS A 75 8.47 22.63 10.98
C LYS A 75 7.42 22.28 9.93
N LYS A 76 6.16 22.67 10.17
CA LYS A 76 4.99 22.42 9.31
C LYS A 76 5.12 22.89 7.86
N ASP A 77 5.81 24.00 7.65
CA ASP A 77 6.10 24.52 6.31
C ASP A 77 7.12 23.68 5.53
N ARG A 78 7.88 22.81 6.22
CA ARG A 78 8.91 21.96 5.61
C ARG A 78 8.52 20.50 5.49
N LEU A 79 7.82 19.96 6.49
CA LEU A 79 7.35 18.58 6.54
C LEU A 79 6.12 18.52 7.44
N PRO A 80 4.91 18.31 6.92
CA PRO A 80 3.69 18.29 7.73
C PRO A 80 3.65 17.10 8.69
N TRP A 81 2.90 17.25 9.79
CA TRP A 81 2.62 16.16 10.73
C TRP A 81 1.75 15.07 10.10
N GLY A 82 2.01 13.82 10.47
CA GLY A 82 1.22 12.65 10.07
C GLY A 82 1.66 12.09 8.71
N GLY A 83 1.50 10.79 8.51
CA GLY A 83 1.88 10.09 7.29
C GLY A 83 3.35 9.71 7.22
N PHE A 84 3.70 9.07 6.11
CA PHE A 84 4.97 8.43 5.81
C PHE A 84 5.63 9.11 4.60
N TYR A 85 6.89 9.49 4.75
CA TYR A 85 7.60 10.28 3.76
C TYR A 85 9.00 9.76 3.46
N GLU A 86 9.38 9.92 2.20
CA GLU A 86 10.78 9.95 1.77
C GLU A 86 11.26 11.40 1.81
N LEU A 87 12.42 11.61 2.42
CA LEU A 87 13.14 12.86 2.35
C LEU A 87 14.26 12.72 1.30
N PRO A 88 14.49 13.75 0.47
CA PRO A 88 15.58 13.74 -0.49
C PRO A 88 16.88 13.53 0.27
N VAL A 89 17.80 12.77 -0.34
CA VAL A 89 19.16 12.54 0.17
C VAL A 89 19.82 13.90 0.43
N SER A 90 19.66 14.44 1.63
CA SER A 90 20.44 15.58 2.05
C SER A 90 21.79 14.98 2.40
N GLY A 91 22.81 15.33 1.61
CA GLY A 91 24.20 14.93 1.87
C GLY A 91 24.78 15.54 3.15
N ARG A 92 23.97 15.73 4.20
CA ARG A 92 24.35 16.35 5.46
C ARG A 92 23.80 15.51 6.62
N LYS A 93 24.74 14.94 7.38
CA LYS A 93 24.55 14.30 8.71
C LYS A 93 23.79 15.19 9.71
N GLU A 94 23.59 16.48 9.41
CA GLU A 94 22.89 17.48 10.21
C GLU A 94 21.35 17.26 10.25
N ASP A 95 20.78 16.58 9.25
CA ASP A 95 19.32 16.37 9.15
C ASP A 95 18.84 15.06 9.77
N PHE A 96 19.74 14.18 10.22
CA PHE A 96 19.40 12.95 10.96
C PHE A 96 19.70 13.13 12.45
N PRO A 97 18.95 12.49 13.37
CA PRO A 97 19.14 12.75 14.78
C PRO A 97 20.50 12.21 15.25
N SER A 98 21.11 12.85 16.25
CA SER A 98 22.44 12.44 16.73
C SER A 98 22.40 11.21 17.64
N ASP A 99 21.26 10.94 18.26
CA ASP A 99 21.04 9.83 19.19
C ASP A 99 20.25 8.72 18.48
N ILE A 100 20.97 7.87 17.73
CA ILE A 100 20.42 6.85 16.83
C ILE A 100 20.77 5.45 17.32
N VAL A 101 19.95 4.49 16.93
CA VAL A 101 20.27 3.06 17.03
C VAL A 101 20.90 2.64 15.69
N VAL A 102 22.19 2.30 15.72
CA VAL A 102 22.89 1.75 14.56
C VAL A 102 22.54 0.26 14.43
N VAL A 103 22.07 -0.12 13.25
CA VAL A 103 21.76 -1.51 12.87
C VAL A 103 22.95 -2.13 12.16
N ASP A 104 23.51 -1.45 11.15
CA ASP A 104 24.69 -1.91 10.42
C ASP A 104 25.59 -0.75 9.95
N GLU A 105 26.73 -0.55 10.62
CA GLU A 105 27.69 0.52 10.33
C GLU A 105 28.30 0.42 8.91
N SER A 106 28.32 -0.77 8.30
CA SER A 106 28.88 -0.95 6.95
C SER A 106 28.05 -0.23 5.86
N LEU A 107 26.78 0.06 6.14
CA LEU A 107 25.85 0.71 5.23
C LEU A 107 25.86 2.24 5.31
N LYS A 108 26.66 2.83 6.21
CA LYS A 108 26.65 4.29 6.48
C LYS A 108 26.83 5.18 5.25
N GLU A 109 27.64 4.74 4.29
CA GLU A 109 28.04 5.55 3.12
C GLU A 109 27.48 4.96 1.81
N THR A 110 26.43 4.12 1.86
CA THR A 110 25.92 3.35 0.70
C THR A 110 24.79 4.02 -0.10
N GLY A 111 24.60 5.34 0.01
CA GLY A 111 23.57 6.03 -0.77
C GLY A 111 22.15 5.63 -0.37
N LEU A 112 21.93 5.42 0.93
CA LEU A 112 20.62 5.09 1.51
C LEU A 112 19.61 6.22 1.37
N THR A 113 18.35 5.85 1.48
CA THR A 113 17.20 6.73 1.47
C THR A 113 16.77 7.08 2.90
N HIS A 114 16.37 8.34 3.10
CA HIS A 114 15.88 8.83 4.39
C HIS A 114 14.36 8.70 4.46
N TYR A 115 13.87 7.88 5.38
CA TYR A 115 12.46 7.71 5.64
C TYR A 115 12.05 8.30 6.98
N ILE A 116 10.85 8.90 7.03
CA ILE A 116 10.22 9.39 8.25
C ILE A 116 8.74 9.03 8.28
N PHE A 117 8.29 8.41 9.37
CA PHE A 117 6.91 8.02 9.59
C PHE A 117 6.38 8.58 10.91
N PHE A 118 5.33 9.38 10.83
CA PHE A 118 4.65 9.94 12.00
C PHE A 118 3.57 8.98 12.49
N LEU A 119 3.72 8.52 13.72
CA LEU A 119 2.82 7.62 14.44
C LEU A 119 2.06 8.38 15.54
N PRO A 120 0.98 7.82 16.10
CA PRO A 120 0.35 8.38 17.30
C PRO A 120 1.36 8.41 18.46
N GLY A 121 1.78 9.63 18.85
CA GLY A 121 2.69 9.84 19.97
C GLY A 121 4.17 9.54 19.69
N GLN A 122 4.52 9.11 18.47
CA GLN A 122 5.89 8.78 18.12
C GLN A 122 6.25 9.18 16.69
N VAL A 123 7.54 9.27 16.39
CA VAL A 123 8.06 9.44 15.03
C VAL A 123 9.18 8.44 14.79
N LEU A 124 9.02 7.57 13.81
CA LEU A 124 10.09 6.71 13.32
C LEU A 124 10.86 7.46 12.22
N GLU A 125 12.18 7.46 12.31
CA GLU A 125 13.07 8.02 11.31
C GLU A 125 14.19 7.01 11.03
N CYS A 126 14.46 6.66 9.77
CA CYS A 126 15.49 5.67 9.44
C CYS A 126 16.20 5.94 8.12
N TRP A 127 17.41 5.40 8.00
CA TRP A 127 18.14 5.26 6.73
C TRP A 127 18.12 3.81 6.29
N ALA A 128 17.55 3.56 5.12
CA ALA A 128 17.43 2.22 4.54
C ALA A 128 17.57 2.28 3.02
N SER A 129 17.87 1.15 2.38
CA SER A 129 17.96 1.10 0.91
C SER A 129 16.59 1.21 0.26
N ASP A 130 15.58 0.56 0.85
CA ASP A 130 14.20 0.52 0.36
C ASP A 130 13.23 0.21 1.51
N TYR A 131 11.93 0.23 1.21
CA TYR A 131 10.88 -0.19 2.12
C TYR A 131 9.82 -1.05 1.40
N TYR A 132 9.15 -1.91 2.17
CA TYR A 132 8.00 -2.69 1.74
C TYR A 132 6.86 -2.52 2.73
N PHE A 133 5.64 -2.34 2.21
CA PHE A 133 4.43 -2.27 3.03
C PHE A 133 3.59 -3.53 2.82
N HIS A 134 3.15 -4.12 3.93
CA HIS A 134 2.36 -5.33 3.99
C HIS A 134 1.20 -5.15 4.96
N PHE A 135 0.07 -5.82 4.76
CA PHE A 135 -0.97 -5.97 5.78
C PHE A 135 -1.68 -7.32 5.61
N ASP A 136 -2.35 -7.79 6.67
CA ASP A 136 -2.69 -9.21 6.85
C ASP A 136 -3.42 -9.86 5.65
N TYR A 137 -2.81 -10.95 5.17
CA TYR A 137 -3.15 -11.72 3.97
C TYR A 137 -4.37 -12.63 4.13
N ARG A 138 -5.04 -12.64 5.29
CA ARG A 138 -6.19 -13.53 5.58
C ARG A 138 -7.27 -13.46 4.50
N VAL A 139 -7.51 -12.27 3.94
CA VAL A 139 -8.51 -12.10 2.89
C VAL A 139 -8.06 -12.76 1.58
N SER A 140 -6.80 -12.57 1.15
CA SER A 140 -6.29 -13.20 -0.09
C SER A 140 -6.29 -14.72 0.00
N ALA A 141 -5.77 -15.28 1.10
CA ALA A 141 -5.73 -16.73 1.30
C ALA A 141 -7.14 -17.35 1.26
N LYS A 142 -8.12 -16.70 1.91
CA LYS A 142 -9.52 -17.15 1.87
C LYS A 142 -10.11 -17.07 0.46
N LEU A 143 -9.83 -16.00 -0.29
CA LEU A 143 -10.32 -15.88 -1.67
C LEU A 143 -9.65 -16.90 -2.60
N GLU A 144 -8.36 -17.21 -2.42
CA GLU A 144 -7.67 -18.24 -3.19
C GLU A 144 -8.27 -19.64 -2.94
N GLU A 145 -8.69 -19.94 -1.71
CA GLU A 145 -9.40 -21.19 -1.40
C GLU A 145 -10.78 -21.27 -2.09
N LEU A 146 -11.54 -20.17 -2.08
CA LEU A 146 -12.87 -20.10 -2.71
C LEU A 146 -12.81 -20.01 -4.24
N TYR A 147 -11.75 -19.39 -4.77
CA TYR A 147 -11.55 -19.06 -6.18
C TYR A 147 -10.14 -19.50 -6.63
N PRO A 148 -9.86 -20.81 -6.70
CA PRO A 148 -8.51 -21.33 -6.93
C PRO A 148 -7.96 -21.07 -8.34
N LYS A 149 -8.80 -20.63 -9.28
CA LYS A 149 -8.37 -20.16 -10.58
C LYS A 149 -7.93 -18.70 -10.57
N GLY A 150 -8.45 -17.91 -9.62
CA GLY A 150 -8.05 -16.53 -9.39
C GLY A 150 -8.20 -15.64 -10.61
N TYR A 151 -9.15 -15.92 -11.50
CA TYR A 151 -9.29 -15.17 -12.76
C TYR A 151 -9.50 -13.70 -12.50
N PHE A 152 -10.32 -13.36 -11.50
CA PHE A 152 -10.59 -11.96 -11.20
C PHE A 152 -9.42 -11.25 -10.52
N ASN A 153 -8.70 -11.95 -9.62
CA ASN A 153 -7.48 -11.40 -9.03
C ASN A 153 -6.42 -11.12 -10.11
N HIS A 154 -6.22 -12.08 -11.03
CA HIS A 154 -5.34 -11.92 -12.19
C HIS A 154 -5.75 -10.75 -13.08
N TYR A 155 -7.05 -10.65 -13.38
CA TYR A 155 -7.61 -9.54 -14.16
C TYR A 155 -7.31 -8.18 -13.53
N LEU A 156 -7.54 -8.03 -12.21
CA LEU A 156 -7.27 -6.80 -11.46
C LEU A 156 -5.78 -6.47 -11.42
N ALA A 157 -4.93 -7.47 -11.20
CA ALA A 157 -3.47 -7.29 -11.12
C ALA A 157 -2.86 -6.81 -12.44
N ILE A 158 -3.31 -7.36 -13.57
CA ILE A 158 -2.85 -6.88 -14.89
C ILE A 158 -3.49 -5.52 -15.21
N PHE A 159 -4.76 -5.28 -14.87
CA PHE A 159 -5.37 -3.96 -15.06
C PHE A 159 -4.55 -2.87 -14.36
N SER A 160 -4.15 -3.10 -13.10
CA SER A 160 -3.37 -2.14 -12.31
C SER A 160 -1.99 -1.86 -12.89
N ALA A 161 -1.41 -2.83 -13.62
CA ALA A 161 -0.10 -2.67 -14.25
C ALA A 161 -0.15 -1.78 -15.51
N HIS A 162 -1.31 -1.66 -16.15
CA HIS A 162 -1.45 -0.98 -17.44
C HIS A 162 -2.28 0.30 -17.40
N PHE A 163 -3.13 0.47 -16.38
CA PHE A 163 -4.06 1.59 -16.30
C PHE A 163 -3.94 2.31 -14.95
N ASN A 164 -3.79 3.63 -15.01
CA ASN A 164 -3.74 4.51 -13.85
C ASN A 164 -5.07 5.24 -13.58
N GLN A 165 -6.10 4.98 -14.39
CA GLN A 165 -7.41 5.61 -14.28
C GLN A 165 -8.53 4.58 -14.31
N MET A 166 -9.41 4.69 -13.31
CA MET A 166 -10.60 3.86 -13.11
C MET A 166 -11.81 4.45 -13.83
N ASN A 167 -11.95 4.15 -15.12
CA ASN A 167 -13.09 4.60 -15.93
C ASN A 167 -13.54 3.54 -16.93
N THR A 168 -14.79 3.69 -17.39
CA THR A 168 -15.45 2.75 -18.30
C THR A 168 -14.69 2.49 -19.60
N ASP A 169 -14.02 3.50 -20.16
CA ASP A 169 -13.31 3.34 -21.43
C ASP A 169 -12.06 2.48 -21.25
N ASN A 170 -11.30 2.72 -20.18
CA ASN A 170 -10.18 1.88 -19.80
C ASN A 170 -10.61 0.45 -19.49
N TYR A 171 -11.74 0.25 -18.82
CA TYR A 171 -12.27 -1.09 -18.57
C TYR A 171 -12.55 -1.83 -19.87
N LYS A 172 -13.19 -1.18 -20.86
CA LYS A 172 -13.47 -1.81 -22.16
C LYS A 172 -12.21 -2.15 -22.94
N VAL A 173 -11.25 -1.21 -22.99
CA VAL A 173 -9.96 -1.41 -23.67
C VAL A 173 -9.23 -2.58 -23.02
N TYR A 174 -9.21 -2.63 -21.70
CA TYR A 174 -8.54 -3.70 -20.98
C TYR A 174 -9.25 -5.04 -21.10
N THR A 175 -10.59 -5.10 -21.01
CA THR A 175 -11.34 -6.34 -21.23
C THR A 175 -11.01 -6.94 -22.60
N ASN A 176 -10.85 -6.08 -23.61
CA ASN A 176 -10.40 -6.51 -24.93
C ASN A 176 -8.99 -7.12 -24.91
N LEU A 177 -8.04 -6.39 -24.31
CA LEU A 177 -6.65 -6.83 -24.21
C LEU A 177 -6.53 -8.15 -23.43
N TYR A 178 -7.27 -8.29 -22.33
CA TYR A 178 -7.33 -9.52 -21.55
C TYR A 178 -7.78 -10.70 -22.40
N ILE A 179 -8.82 -10.54 -23.23
CA ILE A 179 -9.28 -11.60 -24.16
C ILE A 179 -8.20 -11.93 -25.20
N GLN A 180 -7.46 -10.93 -25.69
CA GLN A 180 -6.38 -11.15 -26.66
C GLN A 180 -5.19 -11.90 -26.05
N LEU A 181 -4.87 -11.62 -24.78
CA LEU A 181 -3.73 -12.21 -24.06
C LEU A 181 -4.05 -13.60 -23.51
N GLU A 182 -5.17 -13.74 -22.79
CA GLU A 182 -5.54 -14.96 -22.04
C GLU A 182 -6.48 -15.88 -22.85
N GLY A 183 -7.14 -15.33 -23.87
CA GLY A 183 -8.07 -16.06 -24.71
C GLY A 183 -9.52 -16.08 -24.19
N LYS A 184 -10.44 -16.40 -25.11
CA LYS A 184 -11.89 -16.38 -24.84
C LYS A 184 -12.31 -17.38 -23.76
N LYS A 185 -11.62 -18.52 -23.65
CA LYS A 185 -11.95 -19.55 -22.66
C LYS A 185 -11.71 -19.04 -21.24
N GLU A 186 -10.58 -18.35 -21.00
CA GLU A 186 -10.28 -17.78 -19.69
C GLU A 186 -11.22 -16.62 -19.36
N PHE A 187 -11.58 -15.82 -20.36
CA PHE A 187 -12.57 -14.76 -20.17
C PHE A 187 -13.96 -15.27 -19.78
N GLU A 188 -14.43 -16.39 -20.34
CA GLU A 188 -15.66 -17.03 -19.87
C GLU A 188 -15.50 -17.61 -18.45
N GLY A 189 -14.31 -18.14 -18.12
CA GLY A 189 -13.96 -18.53 -16.76
C GLY A 189 -14.07 -17.37 -15.76
N LEU A 190 -13.55 -16.20 -16.11
CA LEU A 190 -13.68 -14.96 -15.34
C LEU A 190 -15.14 -14.58 -15.10
N LYS A 191 -15.99 -14.62 -16.14
CA LYS A 191 -17.43 -14.32 -15.99
C LYS A 191 -18.13 -15.27 -15.03
N GLU A 192 -17.84 -16.57 -15.12
CA GLU A 192 -18.42 -17.56 -14.20
C GLU A 192 -17.91 -17.39 -12.77
N GLU A 193 -16.63 -17.04 -12.59
CA GLU A 193 -16.06 -16.73 -11.27
C GLU A 193 -16.72 -15.49 -10.66
N LEU A 194 -16.93 -14.42 -11.43
CA LEU A 194 -17.63 -13.20 -11.00
C LEU A 194 -19.07 -13.47 -10.52
N LYS A 195 -19.79 -14.39 -11.15
CA LYS A 195 -21.12 -14.81 -10.68
C LYS A 195 -21.05 -15.42 -9.28
N LYS A 196 -20.04 -16.27 -9.02
CA LYS A 196 -19.82 -16.90 -7.71
C LYS A 196 -19.40 -15.87 -6.65
N ILE A 197 -18.50 -14.95 -7.00
CA ILE A 197 -18.07 -13.86 -6.11
C ILE A 197 -19.27 -13.03 -5.66
N LYS A 198 -20.15 -12.65 -6.59
CA LYS A 198 -21.39 -11.93 -6.26
C LYS A 198 -22.35 -12.74 -5.40
N ALA A 199 -22.54 -14.02 -5.71
CA ALA A 199 -23.42 -14.91 -4.94
C ALA A 199 -22.96 -15.07 -3.49
N ASN A 200 -21.65 -15.15 -3.27
CA ASN A 200 -21.04 -15.29 -1.95
C ASN A 200 -20.89 -13.97 -1.19
N LYS A 201 -21.15 -12.82 -1.84
CA LYS A 201 -20.94 -11.47 -1.30
C LYS A 201 -19.47 -11.16 -0.99
N ASP A 202 -18.56 -11.67 -1.81
CA ASP A 202 -17.11 -11.51 -1.62
C ASP A 202 -16.52 -10.29 -2.36
N LEU A 203 -17.33 -9.41 -2.95
CA LEU A 203 -16.83 -8.25 -3.70
C LEU A 203 -16.02 -7.27 -2.85
N ASP A 204 -16.43 -7.02 -1.61
CA ASP A 204 -15.71 -6.12 -0.71
C ASP A 204 -14.28 -6.63 -0.44
N SER A 205 -14.10 -7.96 -0.37
CA SER A 205 -12.79 -8.60 -0.26
C SER A 205 -11.89 -8.30 -1.47
N TYR A 206 -12.45 -8.21 -2.67
CA TYR A 206 -11.69 -7.84 -3.88
C TYR A 206 -11.38 -6.35 -3.94
N VAL A 207 -12.23 -5.47 -3.39
CA VAL A 207 -11.87 -4.07 -3.17
C VAL A 207 -10.64 -3.97 -2.27
N LYS A 208 -10.56 -4.82 -1.24
CA LYS A 208 -9.40 -4.86 -0.33
C LYS A 208 -8.12 -5.26 -1.03
N ILE A 209 -8.14 -6.38 -1.73
CA ILE A 209 -6.96 -6.90 -2.43
C ILE A 209 -6.55 -5.98 -3.60
N ALA A 210 -7.49 -5.41 -4.34
CA ALA A 210 -7.16 -4.48 -5.42
C ALA A 210 -6.40 -3.24 -4.91
N ASN A 211 -6.81 -2.73 -3.74
CA ASN A 211 -6.19 -1.55 -3.14
C ASN A 211 -4.82 -1.80 -2.53
N TYR A 212 -4.45 -3.05 -2.26
CA TYR A 212 -3.06 -3.41 -1.94
C TYR A 212 -2.08 -2.93 -3.02
N ARG A 213 -2.48 -2.98 -4.30
CA ARG A 213 -1.64 -2.61 -5.45
C ARG A 213 -1.83 -1.16 -5.93
N ILE A 214 -2.26 -0.27 -5.04
CA ILE A 214 -2.34 1.19 -5.29
C ILE A 214 -3.46 1.58 -6.28
N LEU A 215 -4.47 0.73 -6.48
CA LEU A 215 -5.55 1.03 -7.41
C LEU A 215 -6.50 2.16 -6.97
N ASN A 216 -6.57 2.45 -5.66
CA ASN A 216 -7.60 3.31 -5.05
C ASN A 216 -9.02 3.01 -5.60
N LEU A 217 -9.30 1.73 -5.79
CA LEU A 217 -10.53 1.18 -6.31
C LEU A 217 -11.62 1.32 -5.26
N THR A 218 -12.71 1.98 -5.60
CA THR A 218 -13.94 2.01 -4.80
C THR A 218 -14.86 0.86 -5.19
N GLY A 219 -15.78 0.47 -4.30
CA GLY A 219 -16.82 -0.52 -4.63
C GLY A 219 -17.64 -0.14 -5.88
N LYS A 220 -17.95 1.15 -6.03
CA LYS A 220 -18.64 1.66 -7.24
C LYS A 220 -17.83 1.44 -8.52
N GLN A 221 -16.52 1.72 -8.48
CA GLN A 221 -15.65 1.50 -9.65
C GLN A 221 -15.51 0.01 -9.97
N LEU A 222 -15.47 -0.83 -8.95
CA LEU A 222 -15.47 -2.29 -9.11
C LEU A 222 -16.76 -2.77 -9.78
N ASP A 223 -17.92 -2.28 -9.33
CA ASP A 223 -19.22 -2.59 -9.94
C ASP A 223 -19.29 -2.17 -11.41
N GLU A 224 -18.78 -0.97 -11.74
CA GLU A 224 -18.71 -0.49 -13.12
C GLU A 224 -17.81 -1.36 -14.00
N MET A 225 -16.65 -1.78 -13.47
CA MET A 225 -15.73 -2.70 -14.15
C MET A 225 -16.38 -4.07 -14.39
N ILE A 226 -17.03 -4.63 -13.38
CA ILE A 226 -17.74 -5.91 -13.48
C ILE A 226 -18.85 -5.82 -14.52
N LYS A 227 -19.62 -4.73 -14.51
CA LYS A 227 -20.67 -4.50 -15.51
C LYS A 227 -20.11 -4.50 -16.94
N VAL A 228 -18.94 -3.89 -17.16
CA VAL A 228 -18.26 -3.95 -18.46
C VAL A 228 -17.91 -5.40 -18.81
N ILE A 229 -17.27 -6.15 -17.91
CA ILE A 229 -16.90 -7.56 -18.13
C ILE A 229 -18.12 -8.41 -18.49
N GLU A 230 -19.21 -8.28 -17.72
CA GLU A 230 -20.43 -9.09 -17.90
C GLU A 230 -21.15 -8.79 -19.21
N THR A 231 -21.17 -7.53 -19.62
CA THR A 231 -21.84 -7.09 -20.85
C THR A 231 -20.94 -7.15 -22.08
N TYR A 232 -19.64 -7.45 -21.92
CA TYR A 232 -18.70 -7.52 -23.02
C TYR A 232 -18.99 -8.70 -23.94
N ASP A 233 -19.24 -8.39 -25.22
CA ASP A 233 -19.41 -9.39 -26.26
C ASP A 233 -18.06 -9.75 -26.90
N ALA A 234 -17.53 -10.91 -26.52
CA ALA A 234 -16.29 -11.47 -27.06
C ALA A 234 -16.39 -11.86 -28.56
N LYS A 235 -17.54 -11.67 -29.20
CA LYS A 235 -17.75 -11.82 -30.66
C LYS A 235 -17.68 -10.50 -31.43
N SER A 236 -17.58 -9.36 -30.74
CA SER A 236 -17.37 -8.06 -31.37
C SER A 236 -16.08 -8.05 -32.20
N LYS A 237 -16.15 -7.54 -33.43
CA LYS A 237 -15.04 -7.49 -34.42
C LYS A 237 -13.82 -6.65 -34.02
N TYR A 238 -13.84 -6.07 -32.82
CA TYR A 238 -12.75 -5.25 -32.28
C TYR A 238 -11.98 -5.95 -31.15
N ALA A 239 -12.29 -7.22 -30.87
CA ALA A 239 -11.46 -8.13 -30.08
C ALA A 239 -10.38 -8.82 -30.90
#